data_AF-Q38AC3-F1
#
_entry.id   AF-Q38AC3-F1
#
_cell.length_a   1.000
_cell.length_b   1.000
_cell.length_c   1.000
_cell.angle_alpha   90.00
_cell.angle_beta   90.00
_cell.angle_gamma   90.00
#
_symmetry.space_group_name_H-M   'P 1'
#
loop_
_entity.id
_entity.type
_entity.pdbx_description
1 polymer ?
#
loop_
_entity_poly.entity_id
_entity_poly.type
_entity_poly.pdbx_seq_one_letter_code
_entity_poly.pdbx_strand_id
1 'polypeptide(L)'
;MDRSETFKVFCERVEAFLGKGVGIDLVLKCMLGLTRLRMVNASDEATKEVYAGFAMAVINGRMLGNHFRYPSSFSLALRTFKAKEGPLFHWFLFGLSFLLRTFEQMTGDLNYYQMIIMRHWSRSRLSHTYWFFKSLSLTCLLLDEVLLLRLELRSPQWREKTSEERSSFLRRKVISVMRCLLDMCMYYQWVPWYNPYKTLQYCCVTASGFLGVYSGWGDVCDSLAASKARRVDSIKAD
;
A
#
# COMPACT_ATOMS: atom_id res chain seq x y z
N MET A 1 20.75 -18.13 20.73
CA MET A 1 19.32 -18.24 20.39
C MET A 1 19.09 -19.64 19.88
N ASP A 2 18.20 -20.38 20.51
CA ASP A 2 17.81 -21.72 20.03
C ASP A 2 17.15 -21.60 18.64
N ARG A 3 17.42 -22.54 17.73
CA ARG A 3 16.81 -22.52 16.38
C ARG A 3 15.29 -22.59 16.46
N SER A 4 14.77 -23.31 17.45
CA SER A 4 13.34 -23.41 17.75
C SER A 4 12.73 -22.03 18.07
N GLU A 5 13.40 -21.25 18.92
CA GLU A 5 12.93 -19.93 19.32
C GLU A 5 13.00 -18.92 18.16
N THR A 6 14.04 -19.01 17.34
CA THR A 6 14.19 -18.17 16.13
C THR A 6 13.07 -18.44 15.14
N PHE A 7 12.73 -19.72 14.92
CA PHE A 7 11.65 -20.12 14.04
C PHE A 7 10.28 -19.67 14.58
N LYS A 8 10.03 -19.81 15.89
CA LYS A 8 8.80 -19.32 16.52
C LYS A 8 8.60 -17.82 16.31
N VAL A 9 9.63 -17.01 16.57
CA VAL A 9 9.58 -15.55 16.35
C VAL A 9 9.33 -15.21 14.88
N PHE A 10 9.90 -15.99 13.96
CA PHE A 10 9.63 -15.82 12.53
C PHE A 10 8.16 -16.09 12.19
N CYS A 11 7.59 -17.20 12.67
CA CYS A 11 6.18 -17.53 12.46
C CYS A 11 5.24 -16.46 13.03
N GLU A 12 5.50 -15.95 14.24
CA GLU A 12 4.72 -14.86 14.85
C GLU A 12 4.75 -13.58 13.99
N ARG A 13 5.90 -13.25 13.39
CA ARG A 13 6.03 -12.11 12.47
C ARG A 13 5.26 -12.32 11.17
N VAL A 14 5.33 -13.52 10.60
CA VAL A 14 4.54 -13.88 9.39
C VAL A 14 3.05 -13.77 9.70
N GLU A 15 2.60 -14.35 10.80
CA GLU A 15 1.20 -14.30 11.21
C GLU A 15 0.73 -12.86 11.45
N ALA A 16 1.51 -12.03 12.13
CA ALA A 16 1.20 -10.62 12.33
C ALA A 16 1.14 -9.82 11.00
N PHE A 17 2.07 -10.11 10.08
CA PHE A 17 2.09 -9.47 8.76
C PHE A 17 0.85 -9.85 7.92
N LEU A 18 0.50 -11.13 7.91
CA LEU A 18 -0.69 -11.63 7.21
C LEU A 18 -1.99 -11.17 7.88
N GLY A 19 -2.03 -11.17 9.22
CA GLY A 19 -3.19 -10.79 10.04
C GLY A 19 -3.59 -9.32 9.91
N LYS A 20 -2.66 -8.42 9.55
CA LYS A 20 -3.02 -7.04 9.18
C LYS A 20 -3.87 -6.97 7.90
N GLY A 21 -4.02 -8.05 7.13
CA GLY A 21 -4.68 -8.15 5.81
C GLY A 21 -3.99 -7.33 4.70
N VAL A 22 -3.30 -6.25 5.06
CA VAL A 22 -2.47 -5.42 4.17
C VAL A 22 -1.30 -6.26 3.63
N GLY A 23 -0.73 -7.15 4.45
CA GLY A 23 0.37 -8.01 4.02
C GLY A 23 -0.02 -8.95 2.88
N ILE A 24 -1.19 -9.60 2.99
CA ILE A 24 -1.72 -10.48 1.94
C ILE A 24 -1.99 -9.69 0.66
N ASP A 25 -2.65 -8.54 0.74
CA ASP A 25 -2.90 -7.70 -0.43
C ASP A 25 -1.61 -7.28 -1.15
N LEU A 26 -0.56 -6.94 -0.41
CA LEU A 26 0.72 -6.55 -0.97
C LEU A 26 1.43 -7.71 -1.68
N VAL A 27 1.40 -8.91 -1.10
CA VAL A 27 1.95 -10.12 -1.75
C VAL A 27 1.17 -10.43 -3.03
N LEU A 28 -0.17 -10.41 -2.96
CA LEU A 28 -1.02 -10.62 -4.13
C LEU A 28 -0.81 -9.53 -5.18
N LYS A 29 -0.49 -8.29 -4.80
CA LYS A 29 -0.12 -7.23 -5.72
C LYS A 29 1.15 -7.55 -6.49
N CYS A 30 2.19 -8.07 -5.84
CA CYS A 30 3.41 -8.54 -6.51
C CYS A 30 3.08 -9.62 -7.54
N MET A 31 2.33 -10.64 -7.10
CA MET A 31 1.93 -11.77 -7.94
C MET A 31 1.11 -11.30 -9.15
N LEU A 32 0.21 -10.34 -8.97
CA LEU A 32 -0.61 -9.79 -10.05
C LEU A 32 0.25 -9.14 -11.14
N GLY A 33 1.24 -8.33 -10.76
CA GLY A 33 2.13 -7.69 -11.72
C GLY A 33 2.96 -8.70 -12.50
N LEU A 34 3.53 -9.72 -11.83
CA LEU A 34 4.31 -10.79 -12.47
C LEU A 34 3.44 -11.63 -13.42
N THR A 35 2.25 -12.00 -12.97
CA THR A 35 1.26 -12.77 -13.75
C THR A 35 0.89 -12.02 -15.02
N ARG A 36 0.58 -10.73 -14.91
CA ARG A 36 0.23 -9.89 -16.06
C ARG A 36 1.41 -9.62 -17.00
N LEU A 37 2.64 -9.52 -16.48
CA LEU A 37 3.86 -9.46 -17.30
C LEU A 37 4.03 -10.73 -18.13
N ARG A 38 3.89 -11.90 -17.51
CA ARG A 38 3.95 -13.19 -18.22
C ARG A 38 2.85 -13.30 -19.27
N MET A 39 1.63 -12.91 -18.93
CA MET A 39 0.50 -12.89 -19.86
C MET A 39 0.77 -12.01 -21.09
N VAL A 40 1.26 -10.78 -20.92
CA VAL A 40 1.51 -9.87 -22.06
C VAL A 40 2.66 -10.33 -22.95
N ASN A 41 3.64 -11.02 -22.39
CA ASN A 41 4.81 -11.49 -23.14
C ASN A 41 4.68 -12.95 -23.62
N ALA A 42 3.59 -13.64 -23.31
CA ALA A 42 3.36 -15.00 -23.78
C ALA A 42 3.05 -14.99 -25.29
N SER A 43 3.65 -15.93 -26.03
CA SER A 43 3.44 -16.09 -27.47
C SER A 43 2.21 -16.93 -27.79
N ASP A 44 1.88 -17.91 -26.95
CA ASP A 44 0.76 -18.83 -27.15
C ASP A 44 -0.50 -18.37 -26.41
N GLU A 45 -1.65 -18.50 -27.07
CA GLU A 45 -2.94 -18.09 -26.51
C GLU A 45 -3.36 -18.93 -25.31
N ALA A 46 -3.02 -20.22 -25.28
CA ALA A 46 -3.31 -21.11 -24.15
C ALA A 46 -2.67 -20.60 -22.85
N THR A 47 -1.38 -20.23 -22.89
CA THR A 47 -0.70 -19.62 -21.75
C THR A 47 -1.33 -18.28 -21.38
N LYS A 48 -1.70 -17.44 -22.35
CA LYS A 48 -2.39 -16.18 -22.05
C LYS A 48 -3.69 -16.41 -21.28
N GLU A 49 -4.51 -17.36 -21.68
CA GLU A 49 -5.76 -17.71 -20.99
C GLU A 49 -5.51 -18.21 -19.57
N VAL A 50 -4.54 -19.10 -19.36
CA VAL A 50 -4.17 -19.61 -18.04
C VAL A 50 -3.75 -18.46 -17.11
N TYR A 51 -2.84 -17.60 -17.57
CA TYR A 51 -2.38 -16.46 -16.77
C TYR A 51 -3.49 -15.40 -16.58
N ALA A 52 -4.42 -15.25 -17.52
CA ALA A 52 -5.58 -14.38 -17.36
C ALA A 52 -6.52 -14.89 -16.25
N GLY A 53 -6.80 -16.20 -16.24
CA GLY A 53 -7.58 -16.85 -15.17
C GLY A 53 -6.91 -16.71 -13.81
N PHE A 54 -5.59 -16.92 -13.74
CA PHE A 54 -4.83 -16.73 -12.50
C PHE A 54 -4.83 -15.26 -12.04
N ALA A 55 -4.66 -14.30 -12.96
CA ALA A 55 -4.74 -12.88 -12.64
C ALA A 55 -6.10 -12.51 -12.05
N MET A 56 -7.20 -13.07 -12.58
CA MET A 56 -8.55 -12.86 -12.04
C MET A 56 -8.71 -13.44 -10.64
N ALA A 57 -8.17 -14.63 -10.37
CA ALA A 57 -8.17 -15.21 -9.03
C ALA A 57 -7.40 -14.33 -8.03
N VAL A 58 -6.24 -13.82 -8.43
CA VAL A 58 -5.45 -12.89 -7.62
C VAL A 58 -6.20 -11.59 -7.35
N ILE A 59 -6.88 -11.01 -8.36
CA ILE A 59 -7.72 -9.81 -8.18
C ILE A 59 -8.83 -10.08 -7.17
N ASN A 60 -9.54 -11.21 -7.27
CA ASN A 60 -10.57 -11.58 -6.31
C ASN A 60 -10.01 -11.65 -4.88
N GLY A 61 -8.86 -12.30 -4.71
CA GLY A 61 -8.17 -12.37 -3.41
C GLY A 61 -7.84 -10.99 -2.85
N ARG A 62 -7.36 -10.06 -3.69
CA ARG A 62 -7.06 -8.68 -3.28
C ARG A 62 -8.30 -7.89 -2.88
N MET A 63 -9.39 -8.03 -3.64
CA MET A 63 -10.65 -7.34 -3.32
C MET A 63 -11.25 -7.87 -2.02
N LEU A 64 -11.25 -9.19 -1.81
CA LEU A 64 -11.70 -9.80 -0.56
C LEU A 64 -10.82 -9.40 0.63
N GLY A 65 -9.49 -9.39 0.48
CA GLY A 65 -8.56 -8.97 1.55
C GLY A 65 -8.66 -7.49 1.91
N ASN A 66 -9.15 -6.65 0.98
CA ASN A 66 -9.38 -5.22 1.20
C ASN A 66 -10.84 -4.85 1.47
N HIS A 67 -11.73 -5.84 1.55
CA HIS A 67 -13.16 -5.61 1.62
C HIS A 67 -13.55 -4.83 2.89
N PHE A 68 -14.47 -3.88 2.78
CA PHE A 68 -14.93 -3.07 3.92
C PHE A 68 -13.83 -2.32 4.67
N ARG A 69 -12.73 -1.96 4.00
CA ARG A 69 -11.67 -1.13 4.62
C ARG A 69 -11.98 0.37 4.69
N TYR A 70 -12.99 0.82 3.94
CA TYR A 70 -13.37 2.23 3.89
C TYR A 70 -13.75 2.85 5.25
N PRO A 71 -14.38 2.14 6.23
CA PRO A 71 -14.64 2.71 7.56
C PRO A 71 -13.35 2.98 8.34
N SER A 72 -12.34 2.11 8.22
CA SER A 72 -11.04 2.31 8.86
C SER A 72 -10.31 3.51 8.26
N SER A 73 -10.30 3.66 6.93
CA SER A 73 -9.73 4.83 6.26
C SER A 73 -10.46 6.12 6.66
N PHE A 74 -11.78 6.09 6.73
CA PHE A 74 -12.59 7.24 7.14
C PHE A 74 -12.31 7.63 8.59
N SER A 75 -12.24 6.65 9.47
CA SER A 75 -11.93 6.85 10.89
C SER A 75 -10.54 7.46 11.07
N LEU A 76 -9.56 7.02 10.27
CA LEU A 76 -8.22 7.59 10.30
C LEU A 76 -8.20 9.03 9.78
N ALA A 77 -8.91 9.32 8.68
CA ALA A 77 -9.06 10.69 8.18
C ALA A 77 -9.66 11.63 9.25
N LEU A 78 -10.76 11.22 9.90
CA LEU A 78 -11.37 11.99 10.98
C LEU A 78 -10.42 12.21 12.15
N ARG A 79 -9.66 11.18 12.55
CA ARG A 79 -8.67 11.32 13.63
C ARG A 79 -7.57 12.31 13.26
N THR A 80 -7.03 12.24 12.05
CA THR A 80 -6.02 13.19 11.57
C THR A 80 -6.55 14.62 11.57
N PHE A 81 -7.76 14.85 11.04
CA PHE A 81 -8.38 16.18 11.01
C PHE A 81 -8.73 16.72 12.39
N LYS A 82 -9.02 15.86 13.36
CA LYS A 82 -9.26 16.25 14.76
C LYS A 82 -7.97 16.57 15.51
N ALA A 83 -6.93 15.74 15.34
CA ALA A 83 -5.66 15.89 16.03
C ALA A 83 -4.91 17.15 15.58
N LYS A 84 -4.97 17.49 14.27
CA LYS A 84 -4.30 18.65 13.68
C LYS A 84 -2.81 18.75 14.07
N GLU A 85 -2.17 17.60 14.21
CA GLU A 85 -0.78 17.52 14.64
C GLU A 85 0.17 18.00 13.53
N GLY A 86 1.11 18.86 13.90
CA GLY A 86 2.13 19.36 13.00
C GLY A 86 1.66 20.48 12.05
N PRO A 87 2.40 20.71 10.94
CA PRO A 87 2.10 21.79 10.00
C PRO A 87 0.73 21.63 9.32
N LEU A 88 0.07 22.76 9.03
CA LEU A 88 -1.26 22.78 8.40
C LEU A 88 -1.38 21.87 7.18
N PHE A 89 -0.42 21.99 6.25
CA PHE A 89 -0.44 21.19 5.03
C PHE A 89 -0.23 19.70 5.28
N HIS A 90 0.48 19.30 6.34
CA HIS A 90 0.71 17.89 6.64
C HIS A 90 -0.60 17.20 7.02
N TRP A 91 -1.24 17.63 8.11
CA TRP A 91 -2.48 16.97 8.55
C TRP A 91 -3.61 17.15 7.53
N PHE A 92 -3.61 18.23 6.74
CA PHE A 92 -4.57 18.41 5.67
C PHE A 92 -4.37 17.41 4.54
N LEU A 93 -3.15 17.30 3.98
CA LEU A 93 -2.84 16.38 2.88
C LEU A 93 -2.99 14.92 3.32
N PHE A 94 -2.49 14.58 4.50
CA PHE A 94 -2.60 13.23 5.05
C PHE A 94 -4.06 12.86 5.33
N GLY A 95 -4.83 13.74 5.98
CA GLY A 95 -6.25 13.54 6.24
C GLY A 95 -7.06 13.42 4.95
N LEU A 96 -6.80 14.28 3.97
CA LEU A 96 -7.46 14.26 2.66
C LEU A 96 -7.11 12.99 1.88
N SER A 97 -5.86 12.52 1.95
CA SER A 97 -5.44 11.26 1.34
C SER A 97 -6.28 10.08 1.82
N PHE A 98 -6.54 9.97 3.13
CA PHE A 98 -7.38 8.91 3.69
C PHE A 98 -8.86 9.11 3.41
N LEU A 99 -9.36 10.35 3.39
CA LEU A 99 -10.74 10.63 3.02
C LEU A 99 -11.02 10.21 1.57
N LEU A 100 -10.13 10.55 0.64
CA LEU A 100 -10.20 10.12 -0.76
C LEU A 100 -10.07 8.60 -0.89
N ARG A 101 -9.24 7.97 -0.05
CA ARG A 101 -9.12 6.51 0.02
C ARG A 101 -10.42 5.83 0.46
N THR A 102 -11.23 6.46 1.30
CA THR A 102 -12.57 5.94 1.64
C THR A 102 -13.42 5.80 0.39
N PHE A 103 -13.51 6.84 -0.45
CA PHE A 103 -14.28 6.79 -1.69
C PHE A 103 -13.71 5.79 -2.70
N GLU A 104 -12.38 5.71 -2.81
CA GLU A 104 -11.71 4.67 -3.60
C GLU A 104 -12.09 3.27 -3.15
N GLN A 105 -12.05 2.99 -1.85
CA GLN A 105 -12.36 1.66 -1.32
C GLN A 105 -13.84 1.31 -1.49
N MET A 106 -14.75 2.27 -1.25
CA MET A 106 -16.19 2.07 -1.49
C MET A 106 -16.47 1.75 -2.96
N THR A 107 -15.88 2.51 -3.89
CA THR A 107 -16.05 2.27 -5.33
C THR A 107 -15.40 0.98 -5.78
N GLY A 108 -14.28 0.59 -5.16
CA GLY A 108 -13.66 -0.72 -5.34
C GLY A 108 -14.58 -1.86 -4.94
N ASP A 109 -15.17 -1.80 -3.74
CA ASP A 109 -16.11 -2.81 -3.25
C ASP A 109 -17.35 -2.94 -4.15
N LEU A 110 -17.93 -1.81 -4.56
CA LEU A 110 -19.06 -1.79 -5.50
C LEU A 110 -18.67 -2.38 -6.86
N ASN A 111 -17.48 -2.07 -7.37
CA ASN A 111 -16.98 -2.62 -8.63
C ASN A 111 -16.78 -4.13 -8.53
N TYR A 112 -16.32 -4.62 -7.37
CA TYR A 112 -16.19 -6.05 -7.09
C TYR A 112 -17.56 -6.74 -7.06
N TYR A 113 -18.56 -6.17 -6.37
CA TYR A 113 -19.92 -6.72 -6.38
C TYR A 113 -20.51 -6.75 -7.79
N GLN A 114 -20.29 -5.69 -8.57
CA GLN A 114 -20.76 -5.65 -9.94
C GLN A 114 -20.09 -6.75 -10.79
N MET A 115 -18.80 -6.99 -10.59
CA MET A 115 -18.07 -8.06 -11.29
C MET A 115 -18.56 -9.46 -10.92
N ILE A 116 -18.95 -9.71 -9.67
CA ILE A 116 -19.34 -11.04 -9.21
C ILE A 116 -20.84 -11.31 -9.45
N ILE A 117 -21.68 -10.36 -9.06
CA ILE A 117 -23.15 -10.49 -8.99
C ILE A 117 -23.82 -9.90 -10.24
N MET A 118 -23.46 -8.67 -10.62
CA MET A 118 -24.12 -7.94 -11.71
C MET A 118 -23.31 -7.99 -13.01
N ARG A 119 -22.93 -9.19 -13.44
CA ARG A 119 -21.97 -9.44 -14.53
C ARG A 119 -22.33 -8.76 -15.86
N HIS A 120 -23.62 -8.51 -16.09
CA HIS A 120 -24.13 -7.89 -17.32
C HIS A 120 -24.02 -6.36 -17.33
N TRP A 121 -23.72 -5.73 -16.19
CA TRP A 121 -23.65 -4.27 -16.10
C TRP A 121 -22.25 -3.76 -16.44
N SER A 122 -22.17 -2.65 -17.17
CA SER A 122 -20.89 -2.03 -17.49
C SER A 122 -20.20 -1.47 -16.25
N ARG A 123 -18.98 -1.94 -15.97
CA ARG A 123 -18.15 -1.49 -14.84
C ARG A 123 -17.40 -0.18 -15.12
N SER A 124 -17.58 0.41 -16.30
CA SER A 124 -16.75 1.53 -16.78
C SER A 124 -16.77 2.72 -15.83
N ARG A 125 -17.96 3.17 -15.41
CA ARG A 125 -18.11 4.30 -14.48
C ARG A 125 -17.46 4.04 -13.12
N LEU A 126 -17.72 2.89 -12.50
CA LEU A 126 -17.11 2.55 -11.21
C LEU A 126 -15.60 2.41 -11.30
N SER A 127 -15.08 1.84 -12.40
CA SER A 127 -13.64 1.72 -12.62
C SER A 127 -13.00 3.10 -12.80
N HIS A 128 -13.65 4.00 -13.52
CA HIS A 128 -13.20 5.39 -13.67
C HIS A 128 -13.16 6.11 -12.32
N THR A 129 -14.26 6.05 -11.55
CA THR A 129 -14.34 6.69 -10.24
C THR A 129 -13.31 6.12 -9.26
N TYR A 130 -13.10 4.80 -9.28
CA TYR A 130 -12.05 4.14 -8.52
C TYR A 130 -10.65 4.69 -8.87
N TRP A 131 -10.31 4.76 -10.15
CA TRP A 131 -9.02 5.28 -10.61
C TRP A 131 -8.83 6.76 -10.27
N PHE A 132 -9.89 7.56 -10.41
CA PHE A 132 -9.88 8.98 -10.06
C PHE A 132 -9.56 9.20 -8.58
N PHE A 133 -10.32 8.59 -7.67
CA PHE A 133 -10.09 8.75 -6.23
C PHE A 133 -8.77 8.13 -5.78
N LYS A 134 -8.36 7.00 -6.38
CA LYS A 134 -7.05 6.41 -6.11
C LYS A 134 -5.93 7.39 -6.45
N SER A 135 -6.00 8.00 -7.64
CA SER A 135 -5.00 8.93 -8.13
C SER A 135 -4.91 10.17 -7.24
N LEU A 136 -6.04 10.75 -6.85
CA LEU A 136 -6.04 11.90 -5.94
C LEU A 136 -5.52 11.55 -4.55
N SER A 137 -5.93 10.41 -3.98
CA SER A 137 -5.41 9.93 -2.68
C SER A 137 -3.88 9.77 -2.73
N LEU A 138 -3.37 9.15 -3.81
CA LEU A 138 -1.93 9.01 -4.03
C LEU A 138 -1.24 10.36 -4.22
N THR A 139 -1.88 11.33 -4.89
CA THR A 139 -1.35 12.68 -5.07
C THR A 139 -1.16 13.38 -3.73
N CYS A 140 -2.20 13.38 -2.90
CA CYS A 140 -2.12 13.96 -1.57
C CYS A 140 -1.04 13.28 -0.72
N LEU A 141 -0.94 11.95 -0.79
CA LEU A 141 0.09 11.20 -0.07
C LEU A 141 1.51 11.54 -0.55
N LEU A 142 1.73 11.62 -1.87
CA LEU A 142 3.02 11.97 -2.44
C LEU A 142 3.45 13.37 -2.02
N LEU A 143 2.54 14.35 -2.10
CA LEU A 143 2.80 15.72 -1.67
C LEU A 143 3.12 15.79 -0.18
N ASP A 144 2.40 15.03 0.65
CA ASP A 144 2.67 14.93 2.08
C ASP A 144 4.05 14.32 2.36
N GLU A 145 4.42 13.24 1.68
CA GLU A 145 5.72 12.59 1.84
C GLU A 145 6.88 13.50 1.47
N VAL A 146 6.74 14.25 0.36
CA VAL A 146 7.74 15.23 -0.09
C VAL A 146 7.80 16.42 0.86
N LEU A 147 6.66 16.89 1.37
CA LEU A 147 6.59 17.95 2.38
C LEU A 147 7.33 17.54 3.65
N LEU A 148 7.03 16.35 4.19
CA LEU A 148 7.69 15.82 5.38
C LEU A 148 9.18 15.61 5.17
N LEU A 149 9.59 15.06 4.01
CA LEU A 149 11.01 14.94 3.67
C LEU A 149 11.69 16.31 3.70
N ARG A 150 11.09 17.33 3.07
CA ARG A 150 11.64 18.68 3.03
C ARG A 150 11.71 19.32 4.43
N LEU A 151 10.68 19.15 5.24
CA LEU A 151 10.63 19.67 6.60
C LEU A 151 11.71 19.02 7.47
N GLU A 152 11.84 17.70 7.39
CA GLU A 152 12.85 16.96 8.14
C GLU A 152 14.27 17.38 7.73
N LEU A 153 14.58 17.42 6.43
CA LEU A 153 15.91 17.82 5.95
C LEU A 153 16.31 19.25 6.31
N ARG A 154 15.32 20.12 6.56
CA ARG A 154 15.54 21.51 6.98
C ARG A 154 15.47 21.69 8.49
N SER A 155 15.11 20.66 9.25
CA SER A 155 15.00 20.76 10.70
C SER A 155 16.41 20.94 11.31
N PRO A 156 16.55 21.73 12.39
CA PRO A 156 17.82 21.81 13.13
C PRO A 156 18.28 20.42 13.61
N GLN A 157 17.31 19.62 14.06
CA GLN A 157 17.49 18.25 14.56
C GLN A 157 18.09 17.30 13.53
N TRP A 158 17.91 17.55 12.23
CA TRP A 158 18.53 16.75 11.18
C TRP A 158 20.05 16.68 11.34
N ARG A 159 20.68 17.78 11.74
CA ARG A 159 22.13 17.86 11.94
C ARG A 159 22.60 17.14 13.20
N GLU A 160 21.69 16.88 14.13
CA GLU A 160 21.97 16.16 15.38
C GLU A 160 21.83 14.64 15.19
N LYS A 161 21.03 14.20 14.22
CA LYS A 161 20.86 12.77 13.90
C LYS A 161 22.16 12.13 13.44
N THR A 162 22.38 10.89 13.89
CA THR A 162 23.48 10.04 13.44
C THR A 162 23.35 9.70 11.95
N SER A 163 24.46 9.29 11.32
CA SER A 163 24.46 8.88 9.91
C SER A 163 23.47 7.73 9.65
N GLU A 164 23.35 6.81 10.60
CA GLU A 164 22.44 5.66 10.51
C GLU A 164 20.97 6.08 10.58
N GLU A 165 20.61 6.97 11.50
CA GLU A 165 19.24 7.51 11.60
C GLU A 165 18.85 8.28 10.34
N ARG A 166 19.77 9.09 9.79
CA ARG A 166 19.55 9.82 8.54
C ARG A 166 19.33 8.87 7.37
N SER A 167 20.19 7.86 7.23
CA SER A 167 20.09 6.85 6.17
C SER A 167 18.79 6.05 6.27
N SER A 168 18.42 5.61 7.48
CA SER A 168 17.16 4.91 7.74
C SER A 168 15.92 5.76 7.41
N PHE A 169 15.92 7.04 7.81
CA PHE A 169 14.84 7.96 7.47
C PHE A 169 14.73 8.17 5.96
N LEU A 170 15.84 8.48 5.28
CA LEU A 170 15.87 8.69 3.83
C LEU A 170 15.41 7.44 3.09
N ARG A 171 15.87 6.26 3.49
CA ARG A 171 15.46 4.99 2.88
C ARG A 171 13.95 4.79 2.99
N ARG A 172 13.35 5.03 4.17
CA ARG A 172 11.90 4.93 4.37
C ARG A 172 11.13 5.92 3.48
N LYS A 173 11.59 7.18 3.43
CA LYS A 173 10.96 8.22 2.59
C LYS A 173 11.08 7.93 1.10
N VAL A 174 12.25 7.51 0.63
CA VAL A 174 12.46 7.11 -0.77
C VAL A 174 11.57 5.94 -1.14
N ILE A 175 11.47 4.92 -0.29
CA ILE A 175 10.57 3.78 -0.53
C ILE A 175 9.12 4.26 -0.62
N SER A 176 8.65 5.11 0.30
CA SER A 176 7.28 5.62 0.29
C SER A 176 6.96 6.44 -0.98
N VAL A 177 7.85 7.37 -1.34
CA VAL A 177 7.74 8.19 -2.54
C VAL A 177 7.74 7.33 -3.80
N MET A 178 8.68 6.39 -3.92
CA MET A 178 8.76 5.49 -5.08
C MET A 178 7.50 4.63 -5.20
N ARG A 179 6.98 4.11 -4.09
CA ARG A 179 5.70 3.37 -4.10
C ARG A 179 4.55 4.23 -4.61
N CYS A 180 4.45 5.47 -4.16
CA CYS A 180 3.41 6.39 -4.64
C CYS A 180 3.55 6.62 -6.15
N LEU A 181 4.74 6.95 -6.64
CA LEU A 181 4.99 7.19 -8.07
C LEU A 181 4.69 5.96 -8.93
N LEU A 182 5.15 4.78 -8.51
CA LEU A 182 4.88 3.51 -9.22
C LEU A 182 3.39 3.18 -9.26
N ASP A 183 2.65 3.47 -8.18
CA ASP A 183 1.19 3.31 -8.17
C ASP A 183 0.50 4.34 -9.05
N MET A 184 0.97 5.58 -9.09
CA MET A 184 0.43 6.60 -9.99
C MET A 184 0.57 6.19 -11.45
N CYS A 185 1.71 5.58 -11.85
CA CYS A 185 1.89 5.04 -13.20
C CYS A 185 0.78 4.05 -13.60
N MET A 186 0.15 3.39 -12.62
CA MET A 186 -0.95 2.46 -12.85
C MET A 186 -2.32 3.13 -12.84
N TYR A 187 -2.56 4.02 -11.89
CA TYR A 187 -3.93 4.46 -11.59
C TYR A 187 -4.35 5.74 -12.33
N TYR A 188 -3.43 6.46 -12.97
CA TYR A 188 -3.75 7.65 -13.76
C TYR A 188 -4.47 7.36 -15.08
N GLN A 189 -4.90 6.12 -15.34
CA GLN A 189 -5.62 5.70 -16.54
C GLN A 189 -6.97 6.41 -16.77
N TRP A 190 -7.50 7.09 -15.75
CA TRP A 190 -8.69 7.94 -15.90
C TRP A 190 -8.43 9.20 -16.74
N VAL A 191 -7.16 9.55 -16.96
CA VAL A 191 -6.71 10.72 -17.70
C VAL A 191 -6.65 10.38 -19.20
N PRO A 192 -7.47 10.98 -20.10
CA PRO A 192 -7.72 10.45 -21.45
C PRO A 192 -6.49 10.27 -22.36
N TRP A 193 -5.59 11.24 -22.33
CA TRP A 193 -4.29 11.26 -23.01
C TRP A 193 -3.19 10.41 -22.35
N TYR A 194 -3.43 9.79 -21.19
CA TYR A 194 -2.45 8.94 -20.53
C TYR A 194 -2.56 7.51 -21.05
N ASN A 195 -1.58 7.08 -21.85
CA ASN A 195 -1.55 5.75 -22.45
C ASN A 195 -0.24 5.00 -22.10
N PRO A 196 -0.15 4.43 -20.90
CA PRO A 196 1.10 3.85 -20.43
C PRO A 196 1.38 2.49 -21.06
N TYR A 197 2.63 2.23 -21.42
CA TYR A 197 3.08 0.91 -21.88
C TYR A 197 2.74 -0.18 -20.86
N LYS A 198 1.99 -1.21 -21.27
CA LYS A 198 1.50 -2.28 -20.37
C LYS A 198 2.63 -2.99 -19.62
N THR A 199 3.78 -3.19 -20.28
CA THR A 199 4.96 -3.79 -19.64
C THR A 199 5.47 -2.91 -18.49
N LEU A 200 5.63 -1.60 -18.74
CA LEU A 200 6.05 -0.66 -17.70
C LEU A 200 5.06 -0.64 -16.54
N GLN A 201 3.77 -0.54 -16.83
CA GLN A 201 2.69 -0.63 -15.85
C GLN A 201 2.86 -1.85 -14.93
N TYR A 202 2.96 -3.05 -15.50
CA TYR A 202 3.01 -4.27 -14.71
C TYR A 202 4.32 -4.41 -13.94
N CYS A 203 5.44 -3.93 -14.49
CA CYS A 203 6.69 -3.77 -13.74
C CYS A 203 6.51 -2.83 -12.54
N CYS A 204 5.83 -1.69 -12.71
CA CYS A 204 5.54 -0.75 -11.62
C CYS A 204 4.67 -1.39 -10.53
N VAL A 205 3.63 -2.16 -10.91
CA VAL A 205 2.81 -2.91 -9.94
C VAL A 205 3.67 -3.86 -9.12
N THR A 206 4.52 -4.65 -9.78
CA THR A 206 5.39 -5.62 -9.13
C THR A 206 6.38 -4.93 -8.19
N ALA A 207 7.07 -3.90 -8.66
CA ALA A 207 8.04 -3.16 -7.86
C ALA A 207 7.38 -2.46 -6.65
N SER A 208 6.23 -1.81 -6.86
CA SER A 208 5.46 -1.18 -5.77
C SER A 208 4.97 -2.21 -4.75
N GLY A 209 4.55 -3.39 -5.21
CA GLY A 209 4.20 -4.53 -4.36
C GLY A 209 5.39 -4.95 -3.50
N PHE A 210 6.56 -5.21 -4.10
CA PHE A 210 7.75 -5.66 -3.37
C PHE A 210 8.24 -4.63 -2.36
N LEU A 211 8.30 -3.35 -2.77
CA LEU A 211 8.62 -2.26 -1.86
C LEU A 211 7.62 -2.19 -0.70
N GLY A 212 6.36 -2.52 -0.96
CA GLY A 212 5.35 -2.54 0.07
C GLY A 212 5.43 -3.71 1.02
N VAL A 213 5.72 -4.91 0.51
CA VAL A 213 6.01 -6.07 1.36
C VAL A 213 7.21 -5.76 2.25
N TYR A 214 8.27 -5.21 1.67
CA TYR A 214 9.48 -4.82 2.41
C TYR A 214 9.18 -3.81 3.52
N SER A 215 8.48 -2.71 3.20
CA SER A 215 8.16 -1.68 4.21
C SER A 215 7.21 -2.22 5.28
N GLY A 216 6.16 -2.93 4.89
CA GLY A 216 5.18 -3.48 5.84
C GLY A 216 5.77 -4.57 6.74
N TRP A 217 6.73 -5.35 6.25
CA TRP A 217 7.47 -6.31 7.05
C TRP A 217 8.32 -5.60 8.11
N GLY A 218 8.99 -4.51 7.73
CA GLY A 218 9.71 -3.64 8.66
C GLY A 218 8.81 -3.13 9.77
N ASP A 219 7.64 -2.57 9.43
CA ASP A 219 6.68 -2.05 10.42
C ASP A 219 6.20 -3.13 11.41
N VAL A 220 6.03 -4.38 10.95
CA VAL A 220 5.65 -5.51 11.81
C VAL A 220 6.78 -5.90 12.74
N CYS A 221 8.02 -5.96 12.23
CA CYS A 221 9.19 -6.27 13.04
C CYS A 221 9.39 -5.21 14.13
N ASP A 222 9.29 -3.93 13.77
CA ASP A 222 9.43 -2.80 14.69
C ASP A 222 8.33 -2.80 15.76
N SER A 223 7.08 -3.05 15.35
CA SER A 223 5.94 -3.12 16.27
C SER A 223 6.08 -4.28 17.27
N LEU A 224 6.53 -5.46 16.82
CA LEU A 224 6.71 -6.61 17.70
C LEU A 224 7.89 -6.42 18.65
N ALA A 225 8.99 -5.82 18.18
CA ALA A 225 10.12 -5.45 19.03
C ALA A 225 9.68 -4.47 20.13
N ALA A 226 8.91 -3.43 19.77
CA ALA A 226 8.39 -2.46 20.73
C ALA A 226 7.42 -3.09 21.75
N SER A 227 6.57 -4.03 21.33
CA SER A 227 5.69 -4.76 22.25
C SER A 227 6.46 -5.67 23.21
N LYS A 228 7.54 -6.32 22.73
CA LYS A 228 8.40 -7.16 23.58
C LYS A 228 9.15 -6.31 24.60
N ALA A 229 9.68 -5.16 24.20
CA ALA A 229 10.33 -4.21 25.11
C ALA A 229 9.38 -3.78 26.24
N ARG A 230 8.15 -3.36 25.91
CA ARG A 230 7.13 -2.97 26.90
C ARG A 230 6.78 -4.08 27.89
N ARG A 231 6.73 -5.35 27.44
CA ARG A 231 6.52 -6.50 28.35
C ARG A 231 7.68 -6.73 29.31
N VAL A 232 8.91 -6.52 28.85
CA VAL A 232 10.09 -6.65 29.72
C VAL A 232 10.10 -5.55 30.76
N ASP A 233 9.73 -4.33 30.38
CA ASP A 233 9.66 -3.19 31.30
C ASP A 233 8.55 -3.37 32.34
N SER A 234 7.39 -3.93 31.97
CA SER A 234 6.33 -4.22 32.95
C SER A 234 6.73 -5.30 33.95
N ILE A 235 7.45 -6.34 33.53
CA ILE A 235 7.91 -7.41 34.43
C ILE A 235 9.01 -6.91 35.39
N LYS A 236 9.79 -5.90 34.99
CA LYS A 236 10.81 -5.29 35.86
C LYS A 236 10.24 -4.26 36.85
N ALA A 237 9.01 -3.82 36.64
CA ALA A 237 8.33 -2.87 37.52
C ALA A 237 7.54 -3.55 38.66
N ASP A 238 7.42 -4.88 38.62
CA ASP A 238 6.86 -5.76 39.65
C ASP A 238 8.00 -6.41 40.48
#